data_AF-M2PAS8-F1
#
_entry.id   AF-M2PAS8-F1
#
_cell.length_a   1.000
_cell.length_b   1.000
_cell.length_c   1.000
_cell.angle_alpha   90.00
_cell.angle_beta   90.00
_cell.angle_gamma   90.00
#
_symmetry.space_group_name_H-M   'P 1'
#
loop_
_entity.id
_entity.type
_entity.pdbx_description
1 polymer ?
#
loop_
_entity_poly.entity_id
_entity_poly.type
_entity_poly.pdbx_seq_one_letter_code
_entity_poly.pdbx_strand_id
1 'polypeptide(L)' 'MPLHETHDPADSVSLKDAKESYLVFYSSRDDSGKLWCPDCVAVEKLVQDVFGPEDGPSGLIVYVGQKSELRT' A
#
# COMPACT_ATOMS: atom_id res chain seq x y z
N MET A 1 12.24 10.30 2.74
CA MET A 1 11.42 9.08 2.52
C MET A 1 10.01 9.46 2.06
N PRO A 2 9.65 9.25 0.78
CA PRO A 2 8.36 9.69 0.21
C PRO A 2 7.28 8.59 0.17
N LEU A 3 7.53 7.40 0.74
CA LEU A 3 6.55 6.32 0.80
C LEU A 3 5.70 6.43 2.06
N HIS A 4 4.40 6.64 1.86
CA HIS A 4 3.41 6.68 2.94
C HIS A 4 2.52 5.43 2.91
N GLU A 5 2.00 5.01 4.07
CA GLU A 5 1.08 3.87 4.20
C GLU A 5 -0.22 4.31 4.88
N THR A 6 -1.38 3.94 4.34
CA THR A 6 -2.70 4.09 5.00
C THR A 6 -3.42 2.75 5.12
N HIS A 7 -4.01 2.50 6.31
CA HIS A 7 -4.74 1.28 6.65
C HIS A 7 -6.23 1.34 6.32
N ASP A 8 -6.75 2.49 5.93
CA ASP A 8 -8.16 2.67 5.60
C ASP A 8 -8.30 3.23 4.16
N PRO A 9 -8.86 2.44 3.22
CA PRO A 9 -9.04 2.88 1.84
C PRO A 9 -10.11 3.97 1.67
N ALA A 10 -10.99 4.13 2.65
CA ALA A 10 -12.01 5.17 2.68
C ALA A 10 -11.55 6.42 3.42
N ASP A 11 -10.33 6.42 3.98
CA ASP A 11 -9.73 7.58 4.64
C ASP A 11 -9.26 8.60 3.60
N SER A 12 -10.27 9.21 2.98
CA SER A 12 -10.16 10.26 1.98
C SER A 12 -9.38 11.47 2.49
N VAL A 13 -9.15 11.60 3.80
CA VAL A 13 -8.32 12.65 4.39
C VAL A 13 -6.85 12.43 4.01
N SER A 14 -6.36 11.19 4.05
CA SER A 14 -5.00 10.85 3.60
C SER A 14 -4.83 10.95 2.08
N LEU A 15 -5.92 10.82 1.31
CA LEU A 15 -5.93 10.93 -0.16
C LEU A 15 -6.13 12.37 -0.68
N LYS A 16 -6.78 13.25 0.09
CA LYS A 16 -7.07 14.64 -0.31
C LYS A 16 -5.85 15.54 -0.26
N ASP A 17 -4.93 15.27 0.67
CA ASP A 17 -3.65 15.97 0.82
C ASP A 17 -2.47 15.14 0.32
N ALA A 18 -2.74 13.99 -0.32
CA ALA A 18 -1.71 13.15 -0.90
C ALA A 18 -0.91 13.94 -1.94
N LYS A 19 0.35 14.25 -1.63
CA LYS A 19 1.30 14.88 -2.56
C LYS A 19 1.94 13.83 -3.48
N GLU A 20 1.56 12.58 -3.30
CA GLU A 20 2.07 11.41 -3.99
C GLU A 20 1.53 11.36 -5.42
N SER A 21 2.42 11.06 -6.36
CA SER A 21 2.04 10.95 -7.79
C SER A 21 1.42 9.59 -8.11
N TYR A 22 1.55 8.61 -7.21
CA TYR A 22 1.11 7.24 -7.41
C TYR A 22 0.37 6.71 -6.18
N LEU A 23 -0.75 6.03 -6.44
CA LEU A 23 -1.49 5.26 -5.43
C LEU A 23 -1.30 3.78 -5.72
N VAL A 24 -0.89 3.01 -4.70
CA VAL A 24 -0.62 1.58 -4.82
C VAL A 24 -1.53 0.82 -3.86
N PHE A 25 -2.52 0.10 -4.40
CA PHE A 25 -3.46 -0.67 -3.59
C PHE A 25 -2.86 -2.04 -3.25
N TYR A 26 -2.68 -2.31 -1.97
CA TYR A 26 -2.18 -3.58 -1.42
C TYR A 26 -3.30 -4.33 -0.72
N SER A 27 -3.26 -5.66 -0.70
CA SER A 27 -4.11 -6.41 0.22
C SER A 27 -3.82 -6.00 1.67
N SER A 28 -4.83 -5.94 2.53
CA SER A 28 -4.58 -5.69 3.96
C SER A 28 -3.59 -6.70 4.55
N ARG A 29 -2.96 -6.33 5.66
CA ARG A 29 -2.22 -7.31 6.47
C ARG A 29 -3.21 -8.23 7.20
N ASP A 30 -2.79 -9.45 7.48
CA ASP A 30 -3.52 -10.39 8.32
C ASP A 30 -3.43 -10.01 9.81
N ASP A 31 -4.09 -10.77 10.68
CA ASP A 31 -4.09 -10.54 12.13
C ASP A 31 -2.67 -10.62 12.76
N SER A 32 -1.69 -11.19 12.04
CA SER A 32 -0.28 -11.25 12.45
C SER A 32 0.55 -10.08 11.93
N GLY A 33 -0.06 -9.14 11.19
CA GLY A 33 0.61 -8.00 10.58
C GLY A 33 1.36 -8.35 9.29
N LYS A 34 1.10 -9.52 8.69
CA LYS A 34 1.78 -9.98 7.46
C LYS A 34 0.90 -9.83 6.23
N LEU A 35 1.54 -9.59 5.08
CA LEU A 35 0.85 -9.65 3.79
C LEU A 35 0.39 -11.09 3.53
N TRP A 36 -0.93 -11.28 3.40
CA TRP A 36 -1.49 -12.60 3.10
C TRP A 36 -1.61 -12.87 1.59
N CYS A 37 -1.58 -11.83 0.75
CA CYS A 37 -1.66 -11.94 -0.70
C CYS A 37 -0.29 -12.30 -1.29
N PRO A 38 -0.15 -13.44 -1.99
CA PRO A 38 1.12 -13.86 -2.59
C PRO A 38 1.69 -12.84 -3.57
N ASP A 39 0.84 -12.20 -4.38
CA ASP A 39 1.27 -11.18 -5.34
C ASP A 39 1.80 -9.94 -4.64
N CYS A 40 1.15 -9.49 -3.55
CA CYS A 40 1.63 -8.36 -2.75
C CYS A 40 3.00 -8.63 -2.14
N VAL A 41 3.26 -9.87 -1.69
CA VAL A 41 4.59 -10.29 -1.21
C VAL A 41 5.61 -10.31 -2.34
N ALA A 42 5.23 -10.82 -3.53
CA ALA A 42 6.13 -10.90 -4.68
C ALA A 42 6.59 -9.52 -5.18
N VAL A 43 5.72 -8.51 -5.10
CA VAL A 43 6.02 -7.14 -5.57
C VAL A 43 6.53 -6.20 -4.48
N GLU A 44 6.51 -6.60 -3.20
CA GLU A 44 6.92 -5.75 -2.06
C GLU A 44 8.32 -5.14 -2.25
N LYS A 45 9.29 -5.96 -2.66
CA LYS A 45 10.65 -5.49 -2.93
C LYS A 45 10.70 -4.48 -4.08
N LEU A 46 9.95 -4.70 -5.16
CA LEU A 46 9.91 -3.78 -6.31
C LEU A 46 9.33 -2.43 -5.90
N VAL A 47 8.25 -2.43 -5.11
CA VAL A 47 7.63 -1.21 -4.61
C VAL A 47 8.59 -0.45 -3.70
N GLN A 48 9.30 -1.13 -2.79
CA GLN A 48 10.32 -0.50 -1.96
C GLN A 48 11.50 0.05 -2.78
N ASP A 49 11.97 -0.70 -3.77
CA ASP A 49 13.10 -0.28 -4.62
C ASP A 49 12.74 0.96 -5.46
N VAL A 50 11.47 1.12 -5.87
CA VAL A 50 11.00 2.24 -6.69
C VAL A 50 10.63 3.47 -5.86
N PHE A 51 9.83 3.30 -4.79
CA PHE A 51 9.26 4.41 -4.03
C PHE A 51 10.01 4.70 -2.71
N GLY A 52 10.92 3.82 -2.28
CA GLY A 52 11.74 4.00 -1.08
C GLY A 52 12.85 5.05 -1.20
N PRO A 53 13.57 5.16 -2.33
CA PRO A 53 14.62 6.18 -2.52
C PRO A 53 14.08 7.61 -2.42
N GLU A 54 14.90 8.55 -1.93
CA GLU A 54 14.48 9.96 -1.76
C GLU A 54 14.30 10.71 -3.09
N ASP A 55 14.99 10.26 -4.11
CA ASP A 55 14.91 10.70 -5.50
C ASP A 55 13.89 9.89 -6.33
N GLY A 56 13.25 8.89 -5.72
CA GLY A 56 12.20 8.08 -6.32
C GLY A 56 10.87 8.84 -6.46
N PRO A 57 9.95 8.35 -7.30
CA PRO A 57 8.60 8.86 -7.34
C PRO A 57 7.94 8.78 -5.96
N SER A 58 7.09 9.77 -5.67
CA SER A 58 6.30 9.79 -4.45
C SER A 58 5.07 8.87 -4.60
N GLY A 59 4.86 7.96 -3.63
CA GLY A 59 3.85 6.91 -3.69
C GLY A 59 3.16 6.68 -2.34
N LEU A 60 1.86 6.40 -2.38
CA LEU A 60 1.05 6.06 -1.21
C LEU A 60 0.54 4.63 -1.33
N ILE A 61 0.90 3.76 -0.39
CA ILE A 61 0.34 2.42 -0.28
C ILE A 61 -0.98 2.49 0.49
N VAL A 62 -2.04 1.98 -0.12
CA VAL A 62 -3.38 1.90 0.44
C VAL A 62 -3.71 0.44 0.67
N TYR A 63 -3.83 0.01 1.92
CA TYR A 63 -4.21 -1.36 2.25
C TYR A 63 -5.72 -1.55 2.11
N VAL A 64 -6.15 -2.54 1.32
CA VAL A 64 -7.53 -2.81 0.96
C VAL A 64 -7.90 -4.26 1.17
N GLY A 65 -9.07 -4.48 1.77
CA GLY A 65 -9.75 -5.77 1.88
C GLY A 65 -9.02 -6.80 2.74
N GLN A 66 -9.72 -7.37 3.71
CA GLN A 66 -9.24 -8.57 4.40
C GLN A 66 -9.42 -9.81 3.51
N LYS A 67 -8.58 -10.84 3.75
CA LYS A 67 -8.67 -12.14 3.06
C LYS A 67 -10.08 -12.76 3.14
N SER A 68 -10.81 -12.49 4.22
CA SER A 68 -12.18 -12.92 4.45
C SER A 68 -13.21 -12.21 3.57
N GLU A 69 -12.93 -10.96 3.18
CA GLU A 69 -13.81 -10.09 2.38
C GLU A 69 -13.57 -10.26 0.87
N LEU A 70 -12.32 -10.55 0.46
CA LEU A 70 -12.02 -11.01 -0.90
C LEU A 70 -12.33 -12.51 -1.05
N ARG A 71 -13.63 -12.85 -1.08
CA ARG A 71 -14.13 -14.14 -1.56
C ARG A 71 -14.89 -13.95 -2.88
N THR A 72 -14.63 -14.85 -3.82
CA THR A 72 -15.35 -15.02 -5.10
C THR A 72 -16.83 -15.29 -4.86
#